data_AF-A0A2S9Y4A0-F1
#
_entry.id   AF-A0A2S9Y4A0-F1
#
_cell.length_a   1.000
_cell.length_b   1.000
_cell.length_c   1.000
_cell.angle_alpha   90.00
_cell.angle_beta   90.00
_cell.angle_gamma   90.00
#
_symmetry.space_group_name_H-M   'P 1'
#
loop_
_entity.id
_entity.type
_entity.pdbx_description
1 polymer ?
#
loop_
_entity_poly.entity_id
_entity_poly.type
_entity_poly.pdbx_seq_one_letter_code
_entity_poly.pdbx_strand_id
1 'polypeptide(L)'
;MADRSKHARGHGGDEHGDAAWQRLAHNPFYVLELRPDCSRADVERQGQKLIGMLELELSGALRYRSPLGEHPRSSQLVRAAMAELRDPNRRLLHELWATLDPTSPGPAAPADDGLDGPDPELESGPASIDLRPFPALRVLGFGDWSER
;
A
#
# COMPACT_ATOMS: atom_id res chain seq x y z
N MET A 1 -30.95 -33.90 21.85
CA MET A 1 -30.23 -32.64 22.16
C MET A 1 -28.80 -33.00 22.51
N ALA A 2 -27.88 -32.91 21.55
CA ALA A 2 -26.45 -32.90 21.83
C ALA A 2 -25.83 -31.83 20.92
N ASP A 3 -25.23 -30.87 21.59
CA ASP A 3 -24.86 -29.55 21.14
C ASP A 3 -23.56 -29.56 20.32
N ARG A 4 -23.53 -28.63 19.38
CA ARG A 4 -22.57 -28.43 18.31
C ARG A 4 -21.31 -27.76 18.86
N SER A 5 -20.37 -28.52 19.41
CA SER A 5 -19.02 -28.01 19.69
C SER A 5 -18.15 -28.01 18.42
N LYS A 6 -18.53 -27.19 17.44
CA LYS A 6 -17.67 -26.80 16.32
C LYS A 6 -16.76 -25.68 16.84
N HIS A 7 -15.63 -26.06 17.43
CA HIS A 7 -14.60 -25.12 17.86
C HIS A 7 -14.03 -24.41 16.62
N ALA A 8 -14.47 -23.17 16.41
CA ALA A 8 -13.90 -22.25 15.45
C ALA A 8 -12.53 -21.77 15.97
N ARG A 9 -11.45 -22.31 15.39
CA ARG A 9 -10.13 -21.68 15.40
C ARG A 9 -9.85 -21.18 14.00
N GLY A 10 -9.68 -19.87 13.86
CA GLY A 10 -9.15 -19.24 12.65
C GLY A 10 -9.78 -17.88 12.38
N HIS A 11 -9.31 -16.81 13.06
CA HIS A 11 -9.67 -15.45 12.67
C HIS A 11 -8.66 -14.37 13.12
N GLY A 12 -7.36 -14.70 13.14
CA GLY A 12 -6.31 -13.71 13.51
C GLY A 12 -5.46 -13.21 12.33
N GLY A 13 -5.48 -13.91 11.19
CA GLY A 13 -4.63 -13.59 10.04
C GLY A 13 -5.19 -12.46 9.15
N ASP A 14 -6.52 -12.43 9.00
CA ASP A 14 -7.18 -11.56 8.01
C ASP A 14 -7.15 -10.08 8.44
N GLU A 15 -7.31 -9.80 9.74
CA GLU A 15 -7.34 -8.44 10.29
C GLU A 15 -6.02 -7.66 10.06
N HIS A 16 -4.89 -8.36 10.11
CA HIS A 16 -3.57 -7.75 9.92
C HIS A 16 -3.32 -7.41 8.45
N GLY A 17 -3.79 -8.27 7.53
CA GLY A 17 -3.73 -8.04 6.09
C GLY A 17 -4.56 -6.82 5.70
N ASP A 18 -5.79 -6.72 6.20
CA ASP A 18 -6.68 -5.59 5.96
C ASP A 18 -6.07 -4.27 6.43
N ALA A 19 -5.46 -4.27 7.62
CA ALA A 19 -4.81 -3.08 8.17
C ALA A 19 -3.59 -2.64 7.35
N ALA A 20 -2.82 -3.58 6.77
CA ALA A 20 -1.70 -3.26 5.89
C ALA A 20 -2.21 -2.71 4.55
N TRP A 21 -3.25 -3.32 3.98
CA TRP A 21 -3.89 -2.88 2.74
C TRP A 21 -4.40 -1.44 2.86
N GLN A 22 -5.09 -1.12 3.96
CA GLN A 22 -5.59 0.23 4.23
C GLN A 22 -4.47 1.28 4.30
N ARG A 23 -3.34 0.95 4.93
CA ARG A 23 -2.18 1.85 5.03
C ARG A 23 -1.54 2.13 3.67
N LEU A 24 -1.53 1.13 2.79
CA LEU A 24 -0.96 1.28 1.45
C LEU A 24 -1.90 2.07 0.52
N ALA A 25 -3.21 1.77 0.56
CA ALA A 25 -4.22 2.44 -0.25
C ALA A 25 -4.38 3.92 0.09
N HIS A 26 -4.32 4.26 1.38
CA HIS A 26 -4.57 5.62 1.89
C HIS A 26 -3.32 6.27 2.48
N ASN A 27 -2.14 5.88 2.01
CA ASN A 27 -0.90 6.51 2.47
C ASN A 27 -0.92 8.03 2.17
N PRO A 28 -0.60 8.90 3.16
CA PRO A 28 -0.60 10.35 2.99
C PRO A 28 0.26 10.86 1.83
N PHE A 29 1.38 10.20 1.51
CA PHE A 29 2.25 10.61 0.40
C PHE A 29 1.59 10.42 -0.96
N TYR A 30 0.85 9.33 -1.16
CA TYR A 30 0.07 9.08 -2.38
C TYR A 30 -1.12 10.02 -2.50
N VAL A 31 -1.84 10.24 -1.38
CA VAL A 31 -2.98 11.17 -1.34
C VAL A 31 -2.55 12.57 -1.78
N LEU A 32 -1.39 13.04 -1.30
CA LEU A 32 -0.84 14.37 -1.62
C LEU A 32 -0.04 14.42 -2.91
N GLU A 33 0.22 13.28 -3.56
CA GLU A 33 1.12 13.14 -4.72
C GLU A 33 2.52 13.72 -4.46
N LEU A 34 3.06 13.42 -3.27
CA LEU A 34 4.39 13.83 -2.86
C LEU A 34 5.30 12.62 -2.68
N ARG A 35 6.59 12.86 -2.91
CA ARG A 35 7.65 11.91 -2.55
C ARG A 35 7.98 12.00 -1.06
N PRO A 36 8.47 10.93 -0.43
CA PRO A 36 8.77 10.90 1.01
C PRO A 36 9.89 11.86 1.44
N ASP A 37 10.75 12.29 0.50
CA ASP A 37 11.81 13.28 0.71
C ASP A 37 11.32 14.74 0.76
N CYS A 38 10.00 14.97 0.63
CA CYS A 38 9.44 16.33 0.64
C CYS A 38 9.57 17.04 1.99
N SER A 39 9.76 18.35 1.96
CA SER A 39 9.81 19.16 3.17
C SER A 39 8.42 19.36 3.78
N ARG A 40 8.37 19.75 5.05
CA ARG A 40 7.09 20.12 5.70
C ARG A 40 6.39 21.28 4.97
N ALA A 41 7.13 22.23 4.42
CA ALA A 41 6.57 23.33 3.65
C ALA A 41 5.92 22.84 2.34
N ASP A 42 6.47 21.79 1.71
CA ASP A 42 5.90 21.19 0.51
C ASP A 42 4.56 20.51 0.80
N VAL A 43 4.47 19.79 1.94
CA VAL A 43 3.22 19.16 2.41
C VAL A 43 2.12 20.20 2.57
N GLU A 44 2.41 21.31 3.24
CA GLU A 44 1.43 22.39 3.46
C GLU A 44 0.98 23.02 2.15
N ARG A 45 1.94 23.40 1.28
CA ARG A 45 1.65 24.04 0.00
C ARG A 45 0.81 23.14 -0.91
N GLN A 46 1.19 21.88 -1.03
CA GLN A 46 0.50 20.92 -1.88
C GLN A 46 -0.88 20.57 -1.34
N GLY A 47 -1.02 20.41 -0.02
CA GLY A 47 -2.30 20.16 0.62
C GLY A 47 -3.29 21.30 0.40
N GLN A 48 -2.87 22.57 0.58
CA GLN A 48 -3.72 23.73 0.30
C GLN A 48 -4.10 23.82 -1.18
N LYS A 49 -3.15 23.57 -2.09
CA LYS A 49 -3.42 23.50 -3.53
C LYS A 49 -4.51 22.48 -3.84
N LEU A 50 -4.37 21.24 -3.36
CA LEU A 50 -5.34 20.17 -3.62
C LEU A 50 -6.71 20.47 -3.03
N ILE A 51 -6.78 21.05 -1.83
CA ILE A 51 -8.06 21.47 -1.22
C ILE A 51 -8.76 22.50 -2.12
N GLY A 52 -8.06 23.54 -2.57
CA GLY A 52 -8.65 24.54 -3.47
C GLY A 52 -9.08 23.94 -4.81
N MET A 53 -8.32 23.00 -5.36
CA MET A 53 -8.70 22.30 -6.60
C MET A 53 -9.93 21.40 -6.41
N LEU A 54 -10.08 20.75 -5.25
CA LEU A 54 -11.24 19.91 -4.92
C LEU A 54 -12.50 20.74 -4.70
N GLU A 55 -12.39 21.90 -4.06
CA GLU A 55 -13.50 22.84 -3.86
C GLU A 55 -14.04 23.41 -5.19
N LEU A 56 -13.19 23.45 -6.22
CA LEU A 56 -13.53 23.83 -7.59
C LEU A 56 -13.83 22.62 -8.50
N GLU A 57 -13.88 21.40 -7.94
CA GLU A 57 -14.17 20.15 -8.65
C GLU A 57 -13.27 19.88 -9.88
N LEU A 58 -12.01 20.34 -9.82
CA LEU A 58 -11.07 20.13 -10.92
C LEU A 58 -10.70 18.64 -11.04
N SER A 59 -10.92 18.07 -12.22
CA SER A 59 -10.81 16.62 -12.48
C SER A 59 -9.47 16.02 -12.04
N GLY A 60 -8.36 16.73 -12.23
CA GLY A 60 -7.03 16.28 -11.82
C GLY A 60 -6.84 16.12 -10.30
N ALA A 61 -7.68 16.75 -9.48
CA ALA A 61 -7.62 16.62 -8.03
C ALA A 61 -8.56 15.55 -7.46
N LEU A 62 -9.51 15.03 -8.24
CA LEU A 62 -10.54 14.11 -7.73
C LEU A 62 -10.04 12.68 -7.47
N ARG A 63 -8.87 12.31 -8.00
CA ARG A 63 -8.31 10.96 -7.90
C ARG A 63 -6.81 10.99 -7.68
N TYR A 64 -6.29 9.91 -7.09
CA TYR A 64 -4.86 9.69 -6.88
C TYR A 64 -4.51 8.22 -7.12
N ARG A 65 -3.23 7.94 -7.35
CA ARG A 65 -2.70 6.57 -7.51
C ARG A 65 -1.96 6.11 -6.28
N SER A 66 -2.15 4.85 -5.93
CA SER A 66 -1.33 4.09 -4.99
C SER A 66 -0.84 2.81 -5.70
N PRO A 67 0.09 2.04 -5.09
CA PRO A 67 0.46 0.72 -5.60
C PRO A 67 -0.70 -0.27 -5.72
N LEU A 68 -1.84 0.03 -5.10
CA LEU A 68 -3.07 -0.76 -5.17
C LEU A 68 -4.06 -0.26 -6.24
N GLY A 69 -3.69 0.78 -7.01
CA GLY A 69 -4.50 1.33 -8.10
C GLY A 69 -4.97 2.77 -7.85
N GLU A 70 -6.04 3.16 -8.55
CA GLU A 70 -6.62 4.49 -8.43
C GLU A 70 -7.67 4.57 -7.32
N HIS A 71 -7.65 5.68 -6.59
CA HIS A 71 -8.52 5.94 -5.45
C HIS A 71 -9.18 7.33 -5.57
N PRO A 72 -10.42 7.50 -5.07
CA PRO A 72 -11.04 8.81 -4.98
C PRO A 72 -10.35 9.68 -3.92
N ARG A 73 -10.17 10.97 -4.23
CA ARG A 73 -9.63 11.96 -3.30
C ARG A 73 -10.76 12.86 -2.80
N SER A 74 -10.78 13.10 -1.49
CA SER A 74 -11.67 14.07 -0.85
C SER A 74 -10.88 15.12 -0.06
N SER A 75 -11.50 16.27 0.20
CA SER A 75 -10.82 17.34 0.94
C SER A 75 -10.58 16.95 2.41
N GLN A 76 -11.47 16.13 2.98
CA GLN A 76 -11.28 15.54 4.31
C GLN A 76 -10.07 14.62 4.34
N LEU A 77 -9.91 13.78 3.31
CA LEU A 77 -8.75 12.88 3.18
C LEU A 77 -7.44 13.66 3.07
N VAL A 78 -7.41 14.75 2.29
CA VAL A 78 -6.24 15.64 2.18
C VAL A 78 -5.88 16.26 3.52
N ARG A 79 -6.87 16.79 4.28
CA ARG A 79 -6.62 17.37 5.60
C ARG A 79 -6.10 16.34 6.61
N ALA A 80 -6.66 15.13 6.57
CA ALA A 80 -6.18 14.02 7.40
C ALA A 80 -4.73 13.63 7.05
N ALA A 81 -4.42 13.48 5.76
CA ALA A 81 -3.07 13.18 5.27
C ALA A 81 -2.05 14.24 5.72
N MET A 82 -2.39 15.53 5.62
CA MET A 82 -1.54 16.62 6.13
C MET A 82 -1.31 16.50 7.64
N ALA A 83 -2.34 16.13 8.41
CA ALA A 83 -2.23 15.97 9.86
C ALA A 83 -1.32 14.79 10.24
N GLU A 84 -1.40 13.67 9.53
CA GLU A 84 -0.49 12.51 9.71
C GLU A 84 0.97 12.91 9.50
N LEU A 85 1.27 13.65 8.42
CA LEU A 85 2.63 14.02 8.06
C LEU A 85 3.23 15.17 8.90
N ARG A 86 2.42 15.85 9.71
CA ARG A 86 2.90 16.88 10.65
C ARG A 86 3.63 16.31 11.84
N ASP A 87 3.28 15.10 12.27
CA ASP A 87 3.94 14.39 13.35
C ASP A 87 5.10 13.54 12.79
N PRO A 88 6.36 13.83 13.16
CA PRO A 88 7.51 13.11 12.62
C PRO A 88 7.47 11.60 12.90
N ASN A 89 6.90 11.17 14.03
CA ASN A 89 6.84 9.75 14.38
C ASN A 89 5.84 9.00 13.49
N ARG A 90 4.68 9.62 13.24
CA ARG A 90 3.65 9.04 12.36
C ARG A 90 4.11 9.04 10.90
N ARG A 91 4.77 10.11 10.48
CA ARG A 91 5.36 10.26 9.14
C ARG A 91 6.32 9.11 8.80
N LEU A 92 7.18 8.70 9.73
CA LEU A 92 8.19 7.65 9.51
C LEU A 92 7.58 6.33 9.01
N LEU A 93 6.45 5.92 9.59
CA LEU A 93 5.76 4.70 9.15
C LEU A 93 5.25 4.82 7.71
N HIS A 94 4.75 5.99 7.33
CA HIS A 94 4.25 6.22 5.97
C HIS A 94 5.37 6.29 4.94
N GLU A 95 6.55 6.81 5.31
CA GLU A 95 7.72 6.87 4.42
C GLU A 95 8.18 5.48 4.00
N LEU A 96 8.14 4.50 4.92
CA LEU A 96 8.50 3.12 4.61
C LEU A 96 7.67 2.56 3.44
N TRP A 97 6.35 2.76 3.48
CA TRP A 97 5.44 2.27 2.45
C TRP A 97 5.42 3.13 1.18
N ALA A 98 5.80 4.41 1.28
CA ALA A 98 5.87 5.35 0.15
C ALA A 98 7.09 5.12 -0.76
N THR A 99 7.92 4.11 -0.47
CA THR A 99 9.01 3.66 -1.35
C THR A 99 8.52 2.84 -2.53
N LEU A 100 7.30 2.31 -2.47
CA LEU A 100 6.69 1.52 -3.53
C LEU A 100 6.21 2.42 -4.67
N ASP A 101 6.42 2.00 -5.91
CA ASP A 101 5.97 2.76 -7.07
C ASP A 101 4.44 2.66 -7.21
N PRO A 102 3.69 3.78 -7.17
CA PRO A 102 2.24 3.76 -7.37
C PRO A 102 1.83 3.44 -8.81
N THR A 103 2.78 3.37 -9.75
CA THR A 103 2.54 3.03 -11.15
C THR A 103 2.69 1.55 -11.43
N SER A 104 3.25 0.77 -10.50
CA SER A 104 3.38 -0.67 -10.70
C SER A 104 1.99 -1.30 -10.58
N PRO A 105 1.39 -1.78 -11.68
CA PRO A 105 0.14 -2.50 -11.56
C PRO A 105 0.41 -3.76 -10.72
N GLY A 106 -0.33 -3.94 -9.63
CA GLY A 106 -0.41 -5.26 -8.99
C GLY A 106 -0.77 -6.31 -10.03
N PRO A 107 -0.38 -7.59 -9.85
CA PRO A 107 -0.62 -8.63 -10.84
C PRO A 107 -2.09 -8.56 -11.26
N ALA A 108 -2.33 -8.16 -12.51
CA ALA A 108 -3.67 -8.05 -13.05
C ALA A 108 -4.31 -9.42 -12.85
N ALA A 109 -5.41 -9.48 -12.09
CA ALA A 109 -6.20 -10.70 -12.02
C ALA A 109 -6.44 -11.16 -13.46
N PRO A 110 -6.13 -12.43 -13.81
CA PRO A 110 -6.26 -12.88 -15.17
C PRO A 110 -7.71 -12.62 -15.60
N ALA A 111 -7.87 -11.85 -16.68
CA ALA A 111 -9.15 -11.72 -17.34
C ALA A 111 -9.60 -13.15 -17.68
N ASP A 112 -10.75 -13.55 -17.14
CA ASP A 112 -11.41 -14.82 -17.44
C ASP A 112 -11.98 -14.74 -18.87
N ASP A 113 -11.07 -14.73 -19.84
CA ASP A 113 -11.40 -14.90 -21.25
C ASP A 113 -11.47 -16.40 -21.50
N GLY A 114 -12.68 -16.95 -21.30
CA GLY A 114 -13.01 -18.33 -21.64
C GLY A 114 -12.77 -18.62 -23.11
N LEU A 115 -11.57 -19.09 -23.44
CA LEU A 115 -11.22 -19.65 -24.74
C LEU A 115 -10.50 -20.99 -24.56
N ASP A 116 -11.27 -22.03 -24.88
CA ASP A 116 -10.88 -23.40 -25.15
C ASP A 116 -9.76 -23.43 -26.21
N GLY A 117 -8.56 -23.90 -25.84
CA GLY A 117 -7.39 -24.02 -26.73
C GLY A 117 -6.11 -24.42 -25.99
N PRO A 118 -5.25 -25.28 -26.56
CA PRO A 118 -4.46 -26.24 -25.80
C PRO A 118 -3.21 -25.64 -25.14
N ASP A 119 -2.84 -26.27 -24.02
CA ASP A 119 -1.71 -25.97 -23.14
C ASP A 119 -0.44 -25.51 -23.87
N PRO A 120 0.06 -24.31 -23.57
CA PRO A 120 1.50 -24.12 -23.42
C PRO A 120 1.86 -24.49 -21.98
N GLU A 121 2.74 -25.48 -21.82
CA GLU A 121 3.47 -25.73 -20.58
C GLU A 121 4.16 -24.43 -20.12
N LEU A 122 3.45 -23.62 -19.35
CA LEU A 122 4.04 -22.55 -18.57
C LEU A 122 4.56 -23.19 -17.29
N GLU A 123 5.78 -23.70 -17.36
CA GLU A 123 6.65 -23.80 -16.18
C GLU A 123 6.93 -22.38 -15.65
N SER A 124 5.90 -21.71 -15.12
CA SER A 124 6.06 -20.64 -14.15
C SER A 124 6.37 -21.32 -12.82
N GLY A 125 7.63 -21.72 -12.65
CA GLY A 125 8.15 -21.96 -11.30
C GLY A 125 7.90 -20.70 -10.45
N PRO A 126 7.60 -20.84 -9.14
CA PRO A 126 7.39 -19.66 -8.31
C PRO A 126 8.64 -18.80 -8.42
N ALA A 127 8.48 -17.56 -8.88
CA ALA A 127 9.55 -16.57 -8.86
C ALA A 127 10.12 -16.59 -7.46
N SER A 128 11.30 -17.20 -7.31
CA SER A 128 11.98 -17.28 -6.03
C SER A 128 12.28 -15.85 -5.66
N ILE A 129 11.49 -15.32 -4.73
CA ILE A 129 11.72 -14.01 -4.16
C ILE A 129 13.04 -14.17 -3.40
N ASP A 130 14.13 -13.69 -4.01
CA ASP A 130 15.42 -13.56 -3.36
C ASP A 130 15.29 -12.45 -2.31
N LEU A 131 14.69 -12.79 -1.16
CA LEU A 131 14.59 -11.95 0.02
C LEU A 131 15.99 -11.82 0.63
N ARG A 132 16.89 -11.13 -0.07
CA ARG A 132 18.20 -10.81 0.48
C ARG A 132 17.97 -9.98 1.73
N PRO A 133 18.49 -10.40 2.90
CA PRO A 133 18.37 -9.61 4.10
C PRO A 133 19.08 -8.27 3.90
N PHE A 134 18.50 -7.21 4.44
CA PHE A 134 19.14 -5.90 4.46
C PHE A 134 20.53 -6.04 5.10
N PRO A 135 21.63 -5.66 4.41
CA PRO A 135 22.98 -5.82 4.95
C PRO A 135 23.17 -5.09 6.29
N ALA A 136 22.39 -4.03 6.53
CA ALA A 136 22.36 -3.30 7.80
C ALA A 136 21.91 -4.17 9.00
N LEU A 137 21.07 -5.18 8.80
CA LEU A 137 20.56 -6.04 9.88
C LEU A 137 21.58 -7.09 10.34
N ARG A 138 22.55 -7.46 9.48
CA ARG A 138 23.66 -8.35 9.86
C ARG A 138 24.57 -7.72 10.92
N VAL A 139 24.78 -6.40 10.83
CA VAL A 139 25.57 -5.65 11.83
C VAL A 139 24.88 -5.63 13.20
N LEU A 140 23.55 -5.78 13.23
CA LEU A 140 22.74 -5.84 14.46
C LEU A 140 22.54 -7.27 14.99
N GLY A 141 23.20 -8.27 14.41
CA GLY A 141 23.18 -9.65 14.93
C GLY A 141 21.96 -10.50 14.56
N PHE A 142 21.11 -10.05 13.64
CA PHE A 142 20.05 -10.89 13.08
C PHE A 142 20.64 -11.82 12.00
N GLY A 143 20.73 -13.12 12.31
CA GLY A 143 21.31 -14.18 11.46
C GLY A 143 20.41 -14.63 10.31
N ASP A 144 20.96 -15.44 9.41
CA ASP A 144 20.31 -16.03 8.22
C ASP A 144 19.17 -16.99 8.64
N TRP A 145 17.92 -16.72 8.23
CA TRP A 145 16.77 -17.58 8.52
C TRP A 145 16.53 -18.66 7.44
N SER A 146 17.49 -18.88 6.53
CA SER A 146 17.35 -19.81 5.41
C SER A 146 17.69 -21.28 5.72
N GLU A 147 18.12 -21.62 6.94
CA GLU A 147 18.43 -23.00 7.32
C GLU A 147 17.64 -23.42 8.55
N ARG A 148 16.40 -23.90 8.34
CA ARG A 148 15.71 -24.85 9.22
C ARG A 148 14.60 -25.59 8.50
#